data_AF-A0A3D1M1M4-F1
#
_entry.id   AF-A0A3D1M1M4-F1
#
_cell.length_a   1.000
_cell.length_b   1.000
_cell.length_c   1.000
_cell.angle_alpha   90.00
_cell.angle_beta   90.00
_cell.angle_gamma   90.00
#
_symmetry.space_group_name_H-M   'P 1'
#
loop_
_entity.id
_entity.type
_entity.pdbx_description
1 polymer ?
#
loop_
_entity_poly.entity_id
_entity_poly.type
_entity_poly.pdbx_seq_one_letter_code
_entity_poly.pdbx_strand_id
1 'polypeptide(L)' 'ELIANREVSPVEITQIYLDRIDSLDHQLNSYLTVTYDIALESAKKAEKAVIDGEKLGPLHGVPISIKDLQMTKGV' A
#
# COMPACT_ATOMS: atom_id res chain seq x y z
N GLU A 1 -13.35 1.26 4.41
CA GLU A 1 -14.51 0.38 4.66
C GLU A 1 -14.34 -0.99 4.02
N LEU A 2 -14.14 -1.10 2.70
CA LEU A 2 -13.95 -2.39 2.00
C LEU A 2 -12.91 -3.32 2.63
N ILE A 3 -11.73 -2.79 3.00
CA ILE A 3 -10.68 -3.56 3.68
C ILE A 3 -11.16 -4.09 5.04
N ALA A 4 -11.78 -3.24 5.86
CA ALA A 4 -12.27 -3.63 7.18
C ALA A 4 -13.40 -4.67 7.09
N ASN A 5 -14.24 -4.55 6.07
CA ASN A 5 -15.33 -5.48 5.78
C ASN A 5 -14.87 -6.75 5.04
N ARG A 6 -13.57 -6.87 4.72
CA ARG A 6 -12.98 -8.00 3.96
C ARG A 6 -13.53 -8.15 2.54
N GLU A 7 -14.05 -7.07 1.97
CA GLU A 7 -14.52 -7.01 0.59
C GLU A 7 -13.35 -6.87 -0.41
N VAL A 8 -12.24 -6.27 0.04
CA VAL A 8 -11.00 -6.11 -0.72
C VAL A 8 -9.80 -6.40 0.19
N SER A 9 -8.82 -7.14 -0.32
CA SER A 9 -7.57 -7.36 0.42
C SER A 9 -6.63 -6.15 0.34
N PRO A 10 -5.94 -5.76 1.43
CA PRO A 10 -4.81 -4.84 1.37
C PRO A 10 -3.72 -5.27 0.37
N VAL A 11 -3.47 -6.58 0.22
CA VAL A 11 -2.47 -7.10 -0.72
C VAL A 11 -2.94 -6.89 -2.15
N GLU A 12 -4.21 -7.18 -2.43
CA GLU A 12 -4.83 -6.98 -3.73
C GLU A 12 -4.77 -5.51 -4.16
N ILE A 13 -5.22 -4.59 -3.31
CA ILE A 13 -5.22 -3.15 -3.65
C ILE A 13 -3.78 -2.61 -3.81
N THR A 14 -2.82 -3.05 -3.00
CA THR A 14 -1.42 -2.67 -3.15
C THR A 14 -0.85 -3.16 -4.48
N GLN A 15 -1.10 -4.42 -4.86
CA GLN A 15 -0.64 -4.96 -6.14
C GLN A 15 -1.24 -4.18 -7.32
N ILE A 16 -2.54 -3.86 -7.28
CA ILE A 16 -3.21 -3.06 -8.31
C ILE A 16 -2.50 -1.71 -8.51
N TYR A 17 -2.09 -1.03 -7.45
CA TYR A 17 -1.40 0.26 -7.58
C TYR A 17 0.04 0.11 -8.05
N LEU A 18 0.76 -0.94 -7.64
CA LEU A 18 2.10 -1.22 -8.15
C LEU A 18 2.08 -1.50 -9.66
N ASP A 19 1.12 -2.31 -10.14
CA ASP A 19 0.94 -2.59 -11.57
C ASP A 19 0.59 -1.32 -12.38
N ARG A 20 -0.18 -0.41 -11.76
CA ARG A 20 -0.49 0.90 -12.35
C ARG A 20 0.74 1.81 -12.42
N ILE A 21 1.60 1.78 -11.40
CA ILE A 21 2.86 2.53 -11.40
C ILE A 21 3.75 2.00 -12.54
N ASP A 22 3.92 0.67 -12.64
CA ASP A 22 4.69 0.03 -13.71
C ASP A 22 4.21 0.43 -15.11
N SER A 23 2.88 0.44 -15.30
CA SER A 23 2.29 0.72 -16.62
C SER A 23 2.23 2.20 -17.00
N LEU A 24 2.23 3.14 -16.04
CA LEU A 24 1.95 4.55 -16.32
C LEU A 24 3.11 5.48 -15.99
N ASP A 25 3.94 5.16 -15.00
CA ASP A 25 4.84 6.15 -14.43
C ASP A 25 6.02 6.51 -15.33
N HIS A 26 6.34 5.66 -16.32
CA HIS A 26 7.29 6.00 -17.38
C HIS A 26 6.86 7.23 -18.22
N GLN A 27 5.57 7.57 -18.24
CA GLN A 27 5.03 8.75 -18.91
C GLN A 27 4.75 9.90 -17.94
N LEU A 28 4.28 9.56 -16.73
CA LEU A 28 3.85 10.55 -15.74
C LEU A 28 5.01 11.09 -14.90
N ASN A 29 6.08 10.31 -14.72
CA ASN A 29 7.27 10.64 -13.93
C ASN A 29 6.91 11.18 -12.53
N SER A 30 6.00 10.48 -11.85
CA SER A 30 5.43 10.91 -10.57
C SER A 30 6.12 10.28 -9.36
N TYR A 31 6.76 9.11 -9.50
CA TYR A 31 7.50 8.46 -8.43
C TYR A 31 9.00 8.57 -8.63
N LEU A 32 9.73 8.90 -7.56
CA LEU A 32 11.20 8.85 -7.56
C LEU A 32 11.70 7.49 -7.06
N THR A 33 11.15 7.04 -5.94
CA THR A 33 11.50 5.76 -5.31
C THR A 33 10.22 4.99 -5.04
N VAL A 34 10.06 3.84 -5.70
CA VAL A 34 8.93 2.93 -5.47
C VAL A 34 9.41 1.77 -4.59
N THR A 35 8.73 1.55 -3.46
CA THR A 35 9.16 0.58 -2.43
C THR A 35 8.36 -0.73 -2.51
N TYR A 36 8.41 -1.42 -3.65
CA TYR A 36 7.62 -2.64 -3.94
C TYR A 36 7.59 -3.66 -2.80
N ASP A 37 8.76 -4.12 -2.37
CA ASP A 37 8.86 -5.18 -1.35
C ASP A 37 8.31 -4.73 0.00
N ILE A 38 8.63 -3.48 0.41
CA ILE A 38 8.16 -2.90 1.68
C ILE A 38 6.64 -2.73 1.64
N ALA A 39 6.09 -2.28 0.52
CA ALA A 39 4.66 -2.11 0.33
C ALA A 39 3.91 -3.45 0.43
N LEU A 40 4.38 -4.48 -0.29
CA LEU A 40 3.77 -5.81 -0.26
C LEU A 40 3.90 -6.50 1.10
N GLU A 41 5.04 -6.36 1.78
CA GLU A 41 5.22 -6.90 3.13
C GLU A 41 4.26 -6.21 4.13
N SER A 42 4.13 -4.89 4.04
CA SER A 42 3.22 -4.10 4.88
C SER A 42 1.75 -4.47 4.62
N ALA A 43 1.38 -4.68 3.35
CA ALA A 43 0.04 -5.11 2.97
C ALA A 43 -0.30 -6.50 3.53
N LYS A 44 0.63 -7.47 3.48
CA LYS A 44 0.45 -8.81 4.07
C LYS A 44 0.24 -8.74 5.59
N LYS A 45 0.99 -7.88 6.28
CA LYS A 45 0.78 -7.64 7.73
C LYS A 45 -0.59 -7.03 8.00
N ALA A 46 -1.00 -6.06 7.18
CA ALA A 46 -2.32 -5.44 7.32
C ALA A 46 -3.46 -6.44 7.07
N GLU A 47 -3.34 -7.29 6.05
CA GLU A 47 -4.30 -8.37 5.76
C GLU A 47 -4.41 -9.35 6.93
N LYS A 48 -3.27 -9.77 7.50
CA LYS A 48 -3.27 -10.64 8.68
C LYS A 48 -4.04 -10.03 9.85
N ALA A 49 -3.80 -8.76 10.17
CA ALA A 49 -4.53 -8.07 11.25
C ALA A 49 -6.05 -8.00 10.99
N VAL A 50 -6.47 -7.83 9.73
CA VAL A 50 -7.89 -7.87 9.33
C VAL A 50 -8.48 -9.27 9.56
N ILE A 51 -7.76 -10.32 9.15
CA ILE A 51 -8.20 -11.72 9.29
C ILE A 51 -8.31 -12.11 10.77
N ASP A 52 -7.33 -11.72 11.57
CA ASP A 52 -7.24 -12.01 13.00
C ASP A 52 -8.26 -11.20 13.83
N GLY A 53 -8.96 -10.23 13.21
CA GLY A 53 -10.00 -9.43 13.86
C GLY A 53 -9.45 -8.39 14.83
N GLU A 54 -8.23 -7.90 14.58
CA GLU A 54 -7.59 -6.89 15.41
C GLU A 54 -8.32 -5.53 15.34
N LYS A 55 -8.02 -4.66 16.30
CA LYS A 55 -8.51 -3.27 16.27
C LYS A 55 -7.81 -2.50 15.15
N LEU A 56 -8.54 -2.17 14.09
CA LEU A 56 -8.02 -1.48 12.92
C LEU A 56 -8.04 0.05 13.08
N GLY A 57 -7.00 0.72 12.56
CA GLY A 57 -6.97 2.18 12.42
C GLY A 57 -7.78 2.67 11.21
N PRO A 58 -8.09 3.97 11.11
CA PRO A 58 -8.95 4.52 10.06
C PRO A 58 -8.35 4.40 8.63
N LEU A 59 -7.03 4.29 8.51
CA LEU A 59 -6.32 4.12 7.23
C LEU A 59 -5.70 2.73 7.08
N HIS A 60 -6.15 1.74 7.86
CA HIS A 60 -5.55 0.41 7.87
C HIS A 60 -5.59 -0.24 6.49
N GLY A 61 -4.42 -0.70 6.02
CA GLY A 61 -4.27 -1.37 4.72
C GLY A 61 -4.38 -0.47 3.49
N VAL A 62 -4.55 0.86 3.64
CA VAL A 62 -4.62 1.78 2.51
C VAL A 62 -3.19 2.10 2.03
N PRO A 63 -2.82 1.80 0.76
CA PRO A 63 -1.52 2.18 0.22
C PRO A 63 -1.43 3.69 0.04
N ILE A 64 -0.27 4.28 0.34
CA ILE A 64 -0.02 5.71 0.21
C ILE A 64 1.34 5.98 -0.45
N SER A 65 1.41 7.09 -1.17
CA SER A 65 2.67 7.68 -1.65
C SER A 65 3.02 8.89 -0.81
N ILE A 66 4.32 9.14 -0.61
CA ILE A 66 4.81 10.29 0.16
C ILE A 66 5.61 11.19 -0.77
N LYS A 67 5.37 12.50 -0.69
CA LYS A 67 6.20 13.48 -1.41
C LYS A 67 7.62 13.41 -0.87
N ASP A 68 8.61 13.33 -1.76
CA ASP A 68 10.03 13.11 -1.45
C ASP A 68 10.75 14.31 -0.80
N LEU A 69 9.97 15.18 -0.14
CA LEU A 69 10.46 16.23 0.76
C LEU A 69 10.35 15.80 2.23
N GLN A 70 9.85 14.59 2.49
CA GLN A 70 9.60 14.06 3.83
C GLN A 70 10.54 12.89 4.10
N MET A 71 11.09 12.85 5.31
CA MET A 71 11.93 11.74 5.74
C MET A 71 11.07 10.47 5.91
N THR A 72 11.48 9.40 5.24
CA THR A 72 10.83 8.09 5.33
C THR A 72 11.84 7.08 5.86
N LYS A 73 11.56 6.48 7.02
CA LYS A 73 12.53 5.61 7.70
C LYS A 73 12.84 4.36 6.85
N GLY A 74 14.12 4.19 6.50
CA GLY A 74 14.60 3.01 5.76
C GLY A 74 14.44 3.13 4.24
N VAL A 75 14.13 4.32 3.73
CA VAL A 75 14.13 4.71 2.31
C VAL A 75 15.17 5.80 2.11
#